data_AF-A0A6V8PYT0-F1
#
_entry.id   AF-A0A6V8PYT0-F1
#
_cell.length_a   1.000
_cell.length_b   1.000
_cell.length_c   1.000
_cell.angle_alpha   90.00
_cell.angle_beta   90.00
_cell.angle_gamma   90.00
#
_symmetry.space_group_name_H-M   'P 1'
#
loop_
_entity.id
_entity.type
_entity.pdbx_description
1 polymer ?
#
loop_
_entity_poly.entity_id
_entity_poly.type
_entity_poly.pdbx_seq_one_letter_code
_entity_poly.pdbx_strand_id
1 'polypeptide(L)'
;MTICGGIRMMIQIQPDDILRGPFWPEKIRVISVKSIGESGIKIEAVGIETRAFYNPILSQEDIKTVEITEEKPFQFSGDGECIFLYLESHRIRNAFQFDPLYAVNISQIDPLPHQIEAVYHYIMPNPRIRFLLADDPGAGKTIMAGLLLKELKYRGLVDRTLIVMPGHLKDQWLREMKEKFQENFIVVDRDVMSAAWGQNVFTDRNQIIISMDFARQDDVMFALKDSGWDLCIVDEAHKMSAYKYGEKASKTQRYNLGELLSPLTTHQLSAFPHCNTPSRRPGKLPSAARPLGAGLLC
;
A
#
# COMPACT_ATOMS: atom_id res chain seq x y z
N MET A 1 77.47 -7.59 5.70
CA MET A 1 76.69 -8.69 5.11
C MET A 1 75.60 -9.07 6.11
N THR A 2 74.36 -8.76 5.73
CA THR A 2 73.07 -9.24 6.24
C THR A 2 72.70 -9.03 7.72
N ILE A 3 71.80 -8.06 7.89
CA ILE A 3 71.04 -7.65 9.08
C ILE A 3 69.66 -8.35 9.03
N CYS A 4 68.99 -8.41 10.21
CA CYS A 4 67.59 -8.73 10.48
C CYS A 4 67.25 -10.19 10.85
N GLY A 5 67.52 -10.51 12.12
CA GLY A 5 66.77 -11.54 12.84
C GLY A 5 65.31 -11.11 13.00
N GLY A 6 64.39 -11.92 12.47
CA GLY A 6 62.96 -11.68 12.55
C GLY A 6 62.44 -11.72 13.98
N ILE A 7 61.94 -10.57 14.45
CA ILE A 7 61.14 -10.50 15.67
C ILE A 7 59.77 -11.10 15.35
N ARG A 8 59.56 -12.35 15.75
CA ARG A 8 58.25 -13.02 15.71
C ARG A 8 57.36 -12.36 16.77
N MET A 9 56.40 -11.54 16.36
CA MET A 9 55.36 -11.03 17.27
C MET A 9 54.58 -12.21 17.84
N MET A 10 54.68 -12.45 19.15
CA MET A 10 53.82 -13.40 19.86
C MET A 10 52.46 -12.73 20.09
N ILE A 11 51.38 -13.42 19.74
CA ILE A 11 50.01 -13.00 20.07
C ILE A 11 49.89 -12.98 21.60
N GLN A 12 49.62 -11.80 22.17
CA GLN A 12 49.51 -11.61 23.60
C GLN A 12 48.03 -11.50 23.97
N ILE A 13 47.44 -12.63 24.38
CA ILE A 13 46.04 -12.71 24.83
C ILE A 13 45.90 -12.01 26.18
N GLN A 14 44.92 -11.12 26.30
CA GLN A 14 44.61 -10.34 27.50
C GLN A 14 43.22 -10.70 28.06
N PRO A 15 42.94 -10.38 29.34
CA PRO A 15 41.57 -10.36 29.85
C PRO A 15 40.66 -9.48 28.98
N ASP A 16 39.39 -9.87 28.87
CA ASP A 16 38.34 -9.27 28.01
C ASP A 16 38.49 -9.50 26.49
N ASP A 17 39.60 -10.07 26.02
CA ASP A 17 39.71 -10.49 24.61
C ASP A 17 38.62 -11.49 24.25
N ILE A 18 38.07 -11.36 23.04
CA ILE A 18 37.15 -12.35 22.48
C ILE A 18 37.93 -13.24 21.52
N LEU A 19 37.99 -14.53 21.85
CA LEU A 19 38.75 -15.50 21.09
C LEU A 19 37.83 -16.41 20.26
N ARG A 20 38.34 -16.79 19.09
CA ARG A 20 37.79 -17.86 18.26
C ARG A 20 38.89 -18.85 17.92
N GLY A 21 38.59 -20.13 17.98
CA GLY A 21 39.58 -21.17 17.67
C GLY A 21 38.98 -22.57 17.79
N PRO A 22 39.75 -23.62 17.45
CA PRO A 22 39.28 -25.01 17.43
C PRO A 22 38.97 -25.58 18.82
N PHE A 23 39.40 -24.91 19.90
CA PHE A 23 39.23 -25.36 21.29
C PHE A 23 37.84 -25.07 21.86
N TRP A 24 37.05 -24.23 21.17
CA TRP A 24 35.74 -23.79 21.64
C TRP A 24 34.71 -23.91 20.50
N PRO A 25 33.49 -24.39 20.79
CA PRO A 25 32.43 -24.49 19.79
C PRO A 25 31.82 -23.13 19.42
N GLU A 26 32.12 -22.07 20.18
CA GLU A 26 31.61 -20.71 20.04
C GLU A 26 32.71 -19.68 20.30
N LYS A 27 32.41 -18.39 20.12
CA LYS A 27 33.30 -17.31 20.57
C LYS A 27 33.28 -17.21 22.09
N ILE A 28 34.45 -17.02 22.69
CA ILE A 28 34.61 -16.94 24.15
C ILE A 28 35.20 -15.59 24.55
N ARG A 29 34.80 -15.05 25.69
CA ARG A 29 35.43 -13.88 26.32
C ARG A 29 36.37 -14.34 27.42
N VAL A 30 37.63 -13.90 27.37
CA VAL A 30 38.66 -14.25 28.34
C VAL A 30 38.40 -13.55 29.67
N ILE A 31 38.36 -14.33 30.75
CA ILE A 31 38.29 -13.83 32.14
C ILE A 31 39.70 -13.65 32.70
N SER A 32 40.54 -14.68 32.54
CA SER A 32 41.91 -14.63 33.06
C SER A 32 42.86 -15.50 32.25
N VAL A 33 44.14 -15.12 32.29
CA VAL A 33 45.24 -15.81 31.60
C VAL A 33 46.34 -16.09 32.62
N LYS A 34 46.77 -17.34 32.75
CA LYS A 34 47.81 -17.77 33.70
C LYS A 34 48.88 -18.58 32.97
N SER A 35 50.15 -18.21 33.12
CA SER A 35 51.26 -18.99 32.57
C SER A 35 51.45 -20.29 33.34
N ILE A 36 51.65 -21.41 32.62
CA ILE A 36 51.95 -22.73 33.19
C ILE A 36 53.25 -23.24 32.56
N GLY A 37 54.28 -23.43 33.39
CA GLY A 37 55.59 -23.88 32.95
C GLY A 37 56.33 -22.85 32.09
N GLU A 38 57.27 -23.30 31.25
CA GLU A 38 58.08 -22.43 30.39
C GLU A 38 57.36 -21.97 29.12
N SER A 39 56.30 -22.66 28.68
CA SER A 39 55.72 -22.45 27.34
C SER A 39 54.21 -22.64 27.20
N GLY A 40 53.48 -22.92 28.30
CA GLY A 40 52.03 -23.13 28.27
C GLY A 40 51.26 -21.96 28.89
N ILE A 41 50.03 -21.73 28.43
CA ILE A 41 49.12 -20.72 28.98
C ILE A 41 47.77 -21.37 29.28
N LYS A 42 47.27 -21.18 30.49
CA LYS A 42 45.89 -21.51 30.86
C LYS A 42 44.99 -20.31 30.67
N ILE A 43 43.89 -20.50 29.94
CA ILE A 43 42.88 -19.47 29.70
C ILE A 43 41.63 -19.87 30.46
N GLU A 44 41.11 -18.98 31.32
CA GLU A 44 39.77 -19.08 31.89
C GLU A 44 38.86 -18.13 31.10
N ALA A 45 37.78 -18.64 30.52
CA ALA A 45 36.92 -17.87 29.62
C ALA A 45 35.45 -18.31 29.70
N VAL A 46 34.55 -17.47 29.19
CA VAL A 46 33.11 -17.76 29.13
C VAL A 46 32.59 -17.58 27.70
N GLY A 47 31.77 -18.52 27.22
CA GLY A 47 31.10 -18.45 25.92
C GLY A 47 30.17 -17.25 25.82
N ILE A 48 30.16 -16.57 24.66
CA ILE A 48 29.32 -15.38 24.43
C ILE A 48 27.84 -15.76 24.31
N GLU A 49 27.53 -16.91 23.70
CA GLU A 49 26.16 -17.35 23.43
C GLU A 49 25.65 -18.24 24.56
N THR A 50 26.40 -19.29 24.90
CA THR A 50 25.93 -20.31 25.85
C THR A 50 26.21 -19.95 27.30
N ARG A 51 27.10 -18.97 27.55
CA ARG A 51 27.66 -18.65 28.87
C ARG A 51 28.38 -19.84 29.56
N ALA A 52 28.75 -20.88 28.81
CA ALA A 52 29.53 -21.99 29.34
C ALA A 52 30.94 -21.53 29.74
N PHE A 53 31.48 -22.09 30.81
CA PHE A 53 32.83 -21.82 31.29
C PHE A 53 33.84 -22.76 30.62
N TYR A 54 34.95 -22.20 30.12
CA TYR A 54 36.03 -22.91 29.45
C TYR A 54 37.35 -22.63 30.17
N ASN A 55 38.18 -23.67 30.35
CA ASN A 55 39.47 -23.57 31.06
C ASN A 55 40.66 -24.29 30.38
N PRO A 56 40.86 -24.18 29.04
CA PRO A 56 41.90 -24.94 28.34
C PRO A 56 43.32 -24.49 28.73
N ILE A 57 44.26 -25.42 28.57
CA ILE A 57 45.69 -25.16 28.61
C ILE A 57 46.19 -25.25 27.17
N LEU A 58 46.75 -24.16 26.66
CA LEU A 58 47.22 -24.02 25.29
C LEU A 58 48.74 -23.95 25.25
N SER A 59 49.35 -24.67 24.30
CA SER A 59 50.76 -24.56 23.96
C SER A 59 51.03 -23.35 23.03
N GLN A 60 52.30 -23.03 22.80
CA GLN A 60 52.66 -22.00 21.82
C GLN A 60 52.24 -22.31 20.37
N GLU A 61 52.03 -23.58 20.03
CA GLU A 61 51.51 -23.96 18.71
C GLU A 61 50.00 -23.73 18.65
N ASP A 62 49.29 -24.05 19.73
CA ASP A 62 47.85 -23.84 19.86
C ASP A 62 47.47 -22.36 19.77
N ILE A 63 48.25 -21.46 20.40
CA ILE A 63 48.01 -20.01 20.39
C ILE A 63 48.01 -19.45 18.96
N LYS A 64 48.78 -20.05 18.03
CA LYS A 64 48.79 -19.61 16.62
C LYS A 64 47.50 -19.94 15.88
N THR A 65 46.71 -20.87 16.40
CA THR A 65 45.41 -21.28 15.82
C THR A 65 44.23 -20.49 16.40
N VAL A 66 44.51 -19.59 17.36
CA VAL A 66 43.52 -18.75 18.02
C VAL A 66 43.52 -17.36 17.39
N GLU A 67 42.34 -16.88 17.02
CA GLU A 67 42.12 -15.53 16.50
C GLU A 67 41.48 -14.65 17.57
N ILE A 68 42.06 -13.46 17.82
CA ILE A 68 41.41 -12.41 18.61
C ILE A 68 40.44 -11.68 17.69
N THR A 69 39.15 -11.72 18.03
CA THR A 69 38.08 -11.01 17.32
C THR A 69 37.66 -9.78 18.09
N GLU A 70 37.53 -8.64 17.41
CA GLU A 70 36.90 -7.45 17.98
C GLU A 70 35.37 -7.62 17.94
N GLU A 71 34.69 -7.45 19.07
CA GLU A 71 33.28 -7.08 19.06
C GLU A 71 33.21 -5.67 18.48
N LYS A 72 32.68 -5.51 17.26
CA LYS A 72 32.25 -4.19 16.84
C LYS A 72 31.09 -3.81 17.76
N PRO A 73 31.24 -2.81 18.65
CA PRO A 73 30.10 -2.38 19.46
C PRO A 73 28.97 -1.96 18.52
N PHE A 74 27.72 -2.09 18.96
CA PHE A 74 26.59 -1.50 18.25
C PHE A 74 26.82 0.02 18.21
N GLN A 75 27.40 0.51 17.12
CA GLN A 75 27.66 1.93 16.94
C GLN A 75 26.43 2.54 16.29
N PHE A 76 25.83 3.55 16.92
CA PHE A 76 24.83 4.43 16.32
C PHE A 76 25.50 5.38 15.31
N SER A 77 26.26 4.82 14.36
CA SER A 77 27.02 5.54 13.33
C SER A 77 26.22 5.73 12.03
N GLY A 78 24.96 5.29 12.02
CA GLY A 78 24.05 5.53 10.91
C GLY A 78 23.80 7.03 10.71
N ASP A 79 23.44 7.40 9.48
CA ASP A 79 23.08 8.76 9.15
C ASP A 79 21.79 9.18 9.90
N GLY A 80 21.93 10.11 10.84
CA GLY A 80 20.82 10.64 11.62
C GLY A 80 19.78 11.38 10.77
N GLU A 81 20.20 11.98 9.65
CA GLU A 81 19.28 12.64 8.72
C GLU A 81 18.39 11.63 8.00
N CYS A 82 18.97 10.52 7.53
CA CYS A 82 18.20 9.41 6.95
C CYS A 82 17.14 8.87 7.94
N ILE A 83 17.51 8.67 9.22
CA ILE A 83 16.57 8.20 10.24
C ILE A 83 15.47 9.24 10.49
N PHE A 84 15.84 10.51 10.61
CA PHE A 84 14.87 11.59 10.81
C PHE A 84 13.86 11.66 9.65
N LEU A 85 14.33 11.66 8.40
CA LEU A 85 13.48 11.68 7.22
C LEU A 85 12.58 10.43 7.15
N TYR A 86 13.10 9.27 7.51
CA TYR A 86 12.31 8.04 7.61
C TYR A 86 11.18 8.18 8.64
N LEU A 87 11.48 8.66 9.86
CA LEU A 87 10.48 8.84 10.91
C LEU A 87 9.44 9.90 10.52
N GLU A 88 9.85 11.00 9.92
CA GLU A 88 8.96 12.08 9.50
C GLU A 88 8.04 11.63 8.36
N SER A 89 8.55 10.86 7.40
CA SER A 89 7.74 10.24 6.35
C SER A 89 6.68 9.30 6.94
N HIS A 90 7.02 8.52 7.97
CA HIS A 90 6.09 7.64 8.66
C HIS A 90 5.03 8.41 9.44
N ARG A 91 5.42 9.52 10.08
CA ARG A 91 4.49 10.40 10.80
C ARG A 91 3.45 11.00 9.84
N ILE A 92 3.90 11.54 8.70
CA ILE A 92 3.03 12.14 7.68
C ILE A 92 2.11 11.06 7.07
N ARG A 93 2.67 9.91 6.68
CA ARG A 93 1.89 8.80 6.10
C ARG A 93 0.81 8.28 7.04
N ASN A 94 1.04 8.32 8.34
CA ASN A 94 0.08 7.86 9.36
C ASN A 94 -0.78 8.98 9.97
N ALA A 95 -0.72 10.21 9.44
CA ALA A 95 -1.48 11.34 9.98
C ALA A 95 -3.00 11.07 10.03
N PHE A 96 -3.53 10.30 9.08
CA PHE A 96 -4.95 9.90 9.04
C PHE A 96 -5.41 9.12 10.29
N GLN A 97 -4.50 8.51 11.06
CA GLN A 97 -4.85 7.81 12.30
C GLN A 97 -5.27 8.77 13.41
N PHE A 98 -4.81 10.03 13.33
CA PHE A 98 -5.07 11.07 14.32
C PHE A 98 -6.06 12.12 13.84
N ASP A 99 -6.30 12.19 12.53
CA ASP A 99 -7.28 13.06 11.90
C ASP A 99 -8.29 12.23 11.07
N PRO A 100 -9.49 11.95 11.62
CA PRO A 100 -10.51 11.21 10.90
C PRO A 100 -11.02 11.89 9.62
N LEU A 101 -10.80 13.19 9.46
CA LEU A 101 -11.25 14.00 8.33
C LEU A 101 -10.07 14.51 7.49
N TYR A 102 -8.95 13.78 7.51
CA TYR A 102 -7.70 14.20 6.86
C TYR A 102 -7.90 14.61 5.39
N ALA A 103 -8.63 13.81 4.60
CA ALA A 103 -8.87 14.16 3.19
C ALA A 103 -9.68 15.45 2.99
N VAL A 104 -10.54 15.83 3.94
CA VAL A 104 -11.24 17.14 3.91
C VAL A 104 -10.22 18.27 4.06
N ASN A 105 -9.33 18.16 5.05
CA ASN A 105 -8.40 19.23 5.42
C ASN A 105 -7.34 19.55 4.37
N ILE A 106 -7.03 18.59 3.49
CA ILE A 106 -5.99 18.71 2.45
C ILE A 106 -6.55 18.84 1.03
N SER A 107 -7.87 18.69 0.85
CA SER A 107 -8.54 18.94 -0.42
C SER A 107 -8.97 20.40 -0.52
N GLN A 108 -9.03 20.94 -1.75
CA GLN A 108 -9.46 22.33 -2.00
C GLN A 108 -10.99 22.38 -2.14
N ILE A 109 -11.69 22.04 -1.07
CA ILE A 109 -13.16 21.99 -1.04
C ILE A 109 -13.71 22.47 0.31
N ASP A 110 -14.95 22.95 0.29
CA ASP A 110 -15.77 23.19 1.48
C ASP A 110 -16.96 22.23 1.45
N PRO A 111 -16.81 20.97 1.92
CA PRO A 111 -17.88 19.99 1.83
C PRO A 111 -19.02 20.30 2.79
N LEU A 112 -20.24 20.02 2.35
CA LEU A 112 -21.43 20.23 3.17
C LEU A 112 -21.49 19.16 4.29
N PRO A 113 -22.08 19.46 5.47
CA PRO A 113 -22.14 18.52 6.59
C PRO A 113 -22.69 17.14 6.23
N HIS A 114 -23.73 17.07 5.40
CA HIS A 114 -24.31 15.80 4.95
C HIS A 114 -23.36 14.98 4.04
N GLN A 115 -22.47 15.64 3.29
CA GLN A 115 -21.46 14.97 2.48
C GLN A 115 -20.39 14.33 3.36
N ILE A 116 -19.95 15.05 4.40
CA ILE A 116 -19.04 14.51 5.41
C ILE A 116 -19.69 13.33 6.13
N GLU A 117 -20.95 13.47 6.54
CA GLU A 117 -21.69 12.39 7.21
C GLU A 117 -21.79 11.15 6.32
N ALA A 118 -22.21 11.31 5.06
CA ALA A 118 -22.32 10.25 4.07
C ALA A 118 -21.00 9.47 3.91
N VAL A 119 -19.90 10.17 3.68
CA VAL A 119 -18.59 9.55 3.44
C VAL A 119 -18.04 8.92 4.72
N TYR A 120 -17.91 9.69 5.79
CA TYR A 120 -17.13 9.27 6.96
C TYR A 120 -17.90 8.40 7.95
N HIS A 121 -19.21 8.58 8.08
CA HIS A 121 -20.02 7.83 9.06
C HIS A 121 -20.72 6.61 8.45
N TYR A 122 -21.05 6.63 7.16
CA TYR A 122 -21.77 5.52 6.53
C TYR A 122 -20.91 4.68 5.59
N ILE A 123 -20.04 5.31 4.78
CA ILE A 123 -19.25 4.58 3.78
C ILE A 123 -17.96 4.03 4.39
N MET A 124 -17.13 4.90 4.98
CA MET A 124 -15.79 4.58 5.47
C MET A 124 -15.68 3.47 6.54
N PRO A 125 -16.67 3.23 7.42
CA PRO A 125 -16.58 2.13 8.39
C PRO A 125 -16.60 0.73 7.76
N ASN A 126 -16.93 0.61 6.48
CA ASN A 126 -17.08 -0.69 5.83
C ASN A 126 -15.74 -1.17 5.25
N PRO A 127 -15.33 -2.43 5.51
CA PRO A 127 -14.07 -2.98 5.00
C PRO A 127 -14.08 -3.15 3.48
N ARG A 128 -15.26 -3.38 2.89
CA ARG A 128 -15.48 -3.37 1.44
C ARG A 128 -16.56 -2.35 1.13
N ILE A 129 -16.22 -1.39 0.30
CA ILE A 129 -17.07 -0.24 0.01
C ILE A 129 -17.78 -0.55 -1.29
N ARG A 130 -19.07 -0.88 -1.21
CA ARG A 130 -19.94 -1.03 -2.37
C ARG A 130 -21.22 -0.26 -2.10
N PHE A 131 -21.25 0.99 -2.52
CA PHE A 131 -22.32 1.92 -2.19
C PHE A 131 -22.92 2.61 -3.42
N LEU A 132 -24.19 2.95 -3.29
CA LEU A 132 -24.95 3.76 -4.22
C LEU A 132 -25.26 5.12 -3.58
N LEU A 133 -24.79 6.20 -4.22
CA LEU A 133 -25.09 7.59 -3.89
C LEU A 133 -26.37 8.05 -4.60
N ALA A 134 -27.47 8.14 -3.85
CA ALA A 134 -28.82 8.36 -4.37
C ALA A 134 -29.44 9.72 -4.00
N ASP A 135 -28.63 10.74 -3.70
CA ASP A 135 -29.08 12.13 -3.48
C ASP A 135 -29.63 12.87 -4.71
N ASP A 136 -30.21 14.04 -4.44
CA ASP A 136 -30.74 14.97 -5.43
C ASP A 136 -29.67 15.47 -6.43
N PRO A 137 -30.07 15.83 -7.66
CA PRO A 137 -29.19 16.52 -8.60
C PRO A 137 -28.57 17.76 -7.94
N GLY A 138 -27.25 17.93 -8.07
CA GLY A 138 -26.52 19.05 -7.47
C GLY A 138 -26.07 18.84 -6.02
N ALA A 139 -26.40 17.71 -5.37
CA ALA A 139 -25.94 17.39 -4.00
C ALA A 139 -24.42 17.13 -3.86
N GLY A 140 -23.64 17.31 -4.94
CA GLY A 140 -22.18 17.17 -4.91
C GLY A 140 -21.71 15.71 -4.81
N LYS A 141 -22.34 14.79 -5.56
CA LYS A 141 -21.90 13.38 -5.66
C LYS A 141 -20.44 13.25 -6.10
N THR A 142 -20.00 14.11 -7.03
CA THR A 142 -18.59 14.20 -7.47
C THR A 142 -17.67 14.57 -6.32
N ILE A 143 -18.08 15.50 -5.45
CA ILE A 143 -17.31 15.87 -4.24
C ILE A 143 -17.23 14.70 -3.28
N MET A 144 -18.34 14.02 -2.99
CA MET A 144 -18.35 12.83 -2.12
C MET A 144 -17.46 11.71 -2.68
N ALA A 145 -17.51 11.48 -3.99
CA ALA A 145 -16.69 10.49 -4.67
C ALA A 145 -15.20 10.83 -4.62
N GLY A 146 -14.85 12.10 -4.83
CA GLY A 146 -13.48 12.59 -4.71
C GLY A 146 -12.95 12.53 -3.27
N LEU A 147 -13.76 12.89 -2.28
CA LEU A 147 -13.45 12.74 -0.86
C LEU A 147 -13.16 11.28 -0.52
N LEU A 148 -14.03 10.38 -0.94
CA LEU A 148 -13.85 8.94 -0.72
C LEU A 148 -12.56 8.43 -1.36
N LEU A 149 -12.32 8.75 -2.64
CA LEU A 149 -11.09 8.38 -3.33
C LEU A 149 -9.86 8.88 -2.57
N LYS A 150 -9.87 10.15 -2.19
CA LYS A 150 -8.73 10.78 -1.54
C LYS A 150 -8.44 10.16 -0.18
N GLU A 151 -9.49 9.94 0.62
CA GLU A 151 -9.39 9.27 1.92
C GLU A 151 -8.84 7.84 1.78
N LEU A 152 -9.33 7.06 0.82
CA LEU A 152 -8.86 5.69 0.59
C LEU A 152 -7.40 5.64 0.13
N LYS A 153 -6.97 6.58 -0.72
CA LYS A 153 -5.58 6.74 -1.13
C LYS A 153 -4.66 7.06 0.04
N TYR A 154 -5.06 8.00 0.91
CA TYR A 154 -4.25 8.35 2.08
C TYR A 154 -4.11 7.21 3.08
N ARG A 155 -5.14 6.37 3.22
CA ARG A 155 -5.09 5.15 4.03
C ARG A 155 -4.28 4.02 3.38
N GLY A 156 -3.80 4.21 2.14
CA GLY A 156 -3.08 3.20 1.38
C GLY A 156 -3.94 2.01 0.95
N LEU A 157 -5.26 2.22 0.85
CA LEU A 157 -6.23 1.17 0.47
C LEU A 157 -6.51 1.13 -1.03
N VAL A 158 -6.23 2.23 -1.74
CA VAL A 158 -6.47 2.38 -3.17
C VAL A 158 -5.25 3.01 -3.82
N ASP A 159 -4.77 2.40 -4.89
CA ASP A 159 -3.80 3.01 -5.82
C ASP A 159 -4.44 3.08 -7.22
N ARG A 160 -5.10 1.99 -7.64
CA ARG A 160 -5.73 1.87 -8.95
C ARG A 160 -7.19 2.29 -8.91
N THR A 161 -7.53 3.38 -9.59
CA THR A 161 -8.89 3.93 -9.68
C THR A 161 -9.39 4.05 -11.12
N LEU A 162 -10.58 3.49 -11.37
CA LEU A 162 -11.31 3.64 -12.62
C LEU A 162 -12.58 4.47 -12.41
N ILE A 163 -12.72 5.57 -13.13
CA ILE A 163 -13.94 6.35 -13.17
C ILE A 163 -14.64 6.11 -14.51
N VAL A 164 -15.92 5.74 -14.46
CA VAL A 164 -16.79 5.52 -15.62
C VAL A 164 -17.97 6.46 -15.56
N MET A 165 -18.18 7.25 -16.61
CA MET A 165 -19.17 8.34 -16.60
C MET A 165 -19.77 8.56 -18.00
N PRO A 166 -20.92 9.25 -18.12
CA PRO A 166 -21.38 9.76 -19.39
C PRO A 166 -20.34 10.68 -20.04
N GLY A 167 -20.20 10.63 -21.36
CA GLY A 167 -19.17 11.41 -22.08
C GLY A 167 -19.24 12.92 -21.87
N HIS A 168 -20.43 13.49 -21.64
CA HIS A 168 -20.61 14.92 -21.39
C HIS A 168 -20.12 15.39 -20.01
N LEU A 169 -19.91 14.48 -19.05
CA LEU A 169 -19.39 14.81 -17.71
C LEU A 169 -17.86 14.67 -17.62
N LYS A 170 -17.20 14.21 -18.69
CA LYS A 170 -15.75 13.94 -18.73
C LYS A 170 -14.93 15.14 -18.26
N ASP A 171 -15.15 16.31 -18.85
CA ASP A 171 -14.34 17.51 -18.56
C ASP A 171 -14.63 18.06 -17.17
N GLN A 172 -15.85 17.85 -16.66
CA GLN A 172 -16.19 18.17 -15.27
C GLN A 172 -15.42 17.26 -14.31
N TRP A 173 -15.46 15.94 -14.52
CA TRP A 173 -14.72 14.98 -13.68
C TRP A 173 -13.22 15.26 -13.67
N LEU A 174 -12.60 15.47 -14.84
CA LEU A 174 -11.18 15.82 -14.93
C LEU A 174 -10.84 17.08 -14.14
N ARG A 175 -11.62 18.15 -14.35
CA ARG A 175 -11.42 19.43 -13.68
C ARG A 175 -11.56 19.29 -12.17
N GLU A 176 -12.63 18.67 -11.70
CA GLU A 176 -12.88 18.50 -10.27
C GLU A 176 -11.81 17.62 -9.61
N MET A 177 -11.44 16.49 -10.22
CA MET A 177 -10.39 15.63 -9.68
C MET A 177 -9.04 16.37 -9.60
N LYS A 178 -8.70 17.15 -10.62
CA LYS A 178 -7.43 17.90 -10.66
C LYS A 178 -7.42 19.09 -9.71
N GLU A 179 -8.40 19.98 -9.80
CA GLU A 179 -8.40 21.25 -9.07
C GLU A 179 -8.74 21.04 -7.59
N LYS A 180 -9.73 20.20 -7.28
CA LYS A 180 -10.24 20.04 -5.91
C LYS A 180 -9.48 18.97 -5.13
N PHE A 181 -9.09 17.88 -5.79
CA PHE A 181 -8.50 16.71 -5.14
C PHE A 181 -7.03 16.48 -5.50
N GLN A 182 -6.46 17.27 -6.42
CA GLN A 182 -5.08 17.12 -6.90
C GLN A 182 -4.77 15.73 -7.47
N GLU A 183 -5.78 15.10 -8.08
CA GLU A 183 -5.69 13.79 -8.71
C GLU A 183 -5.59 13.92 -10.23
N ASN A 184 -4.56 13.30 -10.81
CA ASN A 184 -4.27 13.40 -12.25
C ASN A 184 -4.75 12.13 -12.97
N PHE A 185 -5.97 12.16 -13.47
CA PHE A 185 -6.54 11.08 -14.27
C PHE A 185 -6.18 11.22 -15.75
N ILE A 186 -5.93 10.09 -16.40
CA ILE A 186 -5.81 10.01 -17.85
C ILE A 186 -7.17 9.65 -18.43
N VAL A 187 -7.61 10.42 -19.43
CA VAL A 187 -8.77 10.04 -20.24
C VAL A 187 -8.34 8.96 -21.21
N VAL A 188 -9.04 7.83 -21.21
CA VAL A 188 -8.84 6.78 -22.21
C VAL A 188 -9.95 6.87 -23.25
N ASP A 189 -9.53 7.11 -24.48
CA ASP A 189 -10.35 7.10 -25.68
C ASP A 189 -9.66 6.27 -26.79
N ARG A 190 -10.21 6.36 -28.01
CA ARG A 190 -9.73 5.59 -29.16
C ARG A 190 -8.30 5.97 -29.55
N ASP A 191 -7.93 7.24 -29.42
CA ASP A 191 -6.61 7.72 -29.80
C ASP A 191 -5.56 7.19 -28.81
N VAL A 192 -5.85 7.27 -27.51
CA VAL A 192 -4.97 6.73 -26.46
C VAL A 192 -4.79 5.22 -26.58
N MET A 193 -5.88 4.49 -26.84
CA MET A 193 -5.82 3.02 -26.99
C MET A 193 -5.05 2.63 -28.26
N SER A 194 -5.21 3.36 -29.36
CA SER A 194 -4.46 3.11 -30.61
C SER A 194 -2.98 3.45 -30.47
N ALA A 195 -2.65 4.46 -29.67
CA ALA A 195 -1.28 4.87 -29.37
C ALA A 195 -0.53 3.91 -28.43
N ALA A 196 -1.22 2.95 -27.79
CA ALA A 196 -0.61 2.02 -26.86
C ALA A 196 0.17 0.86 -27.52
N TRP A 197 0.19 0.79 -28.86
CA TRP A 197 1.01 -0.15 -29.65
C TRP A 197 0.91 -1.61 -29.19
N GLY A 198 -0.31 -2.05 -28.86
CA GLY A 198 -0.59 -3.42 -28.40
C GLY A 198 -0.45 -3.64 -26.89
N GLN A 199 -0.05 -2.63 -26.12
CA GLN A 199 -0.11 -2.66 -24.66
C GLN A 199 -1.52 -2.34 -24.17
N ASN A 200 -1.88 -2.92 -23.02
CA ASN A 200 -3.19 -2.68 -22.42
C ASN A 200 -3.12 -1.46 -21.49
N VAL A 201 -3.67 -0.33 -21.95
CA VAL A 201 -3.69 0.92 -21.18
C VAL A 201 -4.33 0.75 -19.81
N PHE A 202 -5.29 -0.17 -19.67
CA PHE A 202 -6.00 -0.45 -18.42
C PHE A 202 -5.15 -1.22 -17.40
N THR A 203 -4.07 -1.88 -17.80
CA THR A 203 -3.09 -2.49 -16.89
C THR A 203 -1.98 -1.52 -16.52
N ASP A 204 -1.59 -0.64 -17.43
CA ASP A 204 -0.38 0.17 -17.28
C ASP A 204 -0.59 1.47 -16.50
N ARG A 205 -1.83 1.96 -16.42
CA ARG A 205 -2.16 3.23 -15.75
C ARG A 205 -2.99 2.99 -14.48
N ASN A 206 -2.61 3.65 -13.39
CA ASN A 206 -3.31 3.54 -12.11
C ASN A 206 -4.57 4.42 -12.03
N GLN A 207 -4.70 5.49 -12.81
CA GLN A 207 -5.84 6.42 -12.72
C GLN A 207 -6.43 6.70 -14.08
N ILE A 208 -7.59 6.11 -14.36
CA ILE A 208 -8.26 6.19 -15.66
C ILE A 208 -9.67 6.78 -15.51
N ILE A 209 -9.99 7.69 -16.43
CA ILE A 209 -11.34 8.17 -16.72
C ILE A 209 -11.75 7.64 -18.08
N ILE A 210 -12.92 7.01 -18.18
CA ILE A 210 -13.44 6.49 -19.45
C ILE A 210 -14.94 6.73 -19.61
N SER A 211 -15.36 7.16 -20.79
CA SER A 211 -16.79 7.34 -21.04
C SER A 211 -17.50 5.99 -21.14
N MET A 212 -18.74 5.91 -20.62
CA MET A 212 -19.59 4.71 -20.73
C MET A 212 -19.78 4.24 -22.17
N ASP A 213 -19.88 5.18 -23.12
CA ASP A 213 -20.12 4.88 -24.54
C ASP A 213 -18.88 4.33 -25.24
N PHE A 214 -17.69 4.67 -24.75
CA PHE A 214 -16.45 4.07 -25.22
C PHE A 214 -16.20 2.72 -24.52
N ALA A 215 -16.37 2.67 -23.19
CA ALA A 215 -16.15 1.47 -22.38
C ALA A 215 -17.04 0.27 -22.77
N ARG A 216 -18.24 0.51 -23.33
CA ARG A 216 -19.17 -0.56 -23.74
C ARG A 216 -18.82 -1.24 -25.07
N GLN A 217 -17.78 -0.78 -25.78
CA GLN A 217 -17.36 -1.36 -27.06
C GLN A 217 -16.64 -2.69 -26.81
N ASP A 218 -16.83 -3.67 -27.70
CA ASP A 218 -16.39 -5.06 -27.43
C ASP A 218 -14.86 -5.18 -27.29
N ASP A 219 -14.09 -4.45 -28.09
CA ASP A 219 -12.64 -4.35 -28.02
C ASP A 219 -12.16 -3.71 -26.70
N VAL A 220 -12.85 -2.68 -26.24
CA VAL A 220 -12.56 -2.00 -24.97
C VAL A 220 -12.92 -2.87 -23.77
N MET A 221 -14.08 -3.53 -23.80
CA MET A 221 -14.49 -4.50 -22.77
C MET A 221 -13.52 -5.67 -22.69
N PHE A 222 -13.02 -6.15 -23.84
CA PHE A 222 -11.99 -7.18 -23.88
C PHE A 222 -10.71 -6.73 -23.17
N ALA A 223 -10.23 -5.52 -23.44
CA ALA A 223 -9.05 -4.97 -22.76
C ALA A 223 -9.29 -4.73 -21.25
N LEU A 224 -10.48 -4.28 -20.85
CA LEU A 224 -10.83 -4.08 -19.44
C LEU A 224 -10.85 -5.40 -18.65
N LYS A 225 -11.22 -6.53 -19.28
CA LYS A 225 -11.35 -7.83 -18.63
C LYS A 225 -10.08 -8.30 -17.91
N ASP A 226 -8.92 -7.94 -18.44
CA ASP A 226 -7.62 -8.34 -17.90
C ASP A 226 -7.04 -7.32 -16.91
N SER A 227 -7.84 -6.32 -16.50
CA SER A 227 -7.43 -5.27 -15.56
C SER A 227 -8.01 -5.46 -14.15
N GLY A 228 -7.29 -5.00 -13.12
CA GLY A 228 -7.75 -4.98 -11.73
C GLY A 228 -7.77 -3.57 -11.16
N TRP A 229 -8.80 -3.27 -10.37
CA TRP A 229 -9.05 -1.94 -9.82
C TRP A 229 -9.36 -1.99 -8.33
N ASP A 230 -8.71 -1.15 -7.55
CA ASP A 230 -9.01 -1.03 -6.12
C ASP A 230 -10.33 -0.29 -5.93
N LEU A 231 -10.55 0.78 -6.70
CA LEU A 231 -11.78 1.56 -6.67
C LEU A 231 -12.36 1.78 -8.08
N CYS A 232 -13.64 1.49 -8.26
CA CYS A 232 -14.39 1.91 -9.43
C CYS A 232 -15.53 2.86 -9.06
N ILE A 233 -15.55 4.02 -9.70
CA ILE A 233 -16.59 5.03 -9.54
C ILE A 233 -17.41 5.05 -10.82
N VAL A 234 -18.71 4.75 -10.73
CA VAL A 234 -19.62 4.77 -11.87
C VAL A 234 -20.67 5.86 -11.67
N ASP A 235 -20.49 6.96 -12.38
CA ASP A 235 -21.44 8.06 -12.38
C ASP A 235 -22.59 7.79 -13.34
N GLU A 236 -23.82 8.09 -12.96
CA GLU A 236 -25.03 7.79 -13.73
C GLU A 236 -25.20 6.33 -14.14
N ALA A 237 -24.74 5.38 -13.32
CA ALA A 237 -24.86 3.93 -13.55
C ALA A 237 -26.31 3.41 -13.80
N HIS A 238 -27.37 4.23 -13.69
CA HIS A 238 -28.73 3.86 -14.02
C HIS A 238 -28.83 3.61 -15.54
N LYS A 239 -27.93 4.24 -16.30
CA LYS A 239 -27.70 3.99 -17.73
C LYS A 239 -27.10 2.62 -18.02
N MET A 240 -26.61 1.90 -17.01
CA MET A 240 -26.11 0.52 -17.10
C MET A 240 -27.16 -0.52 -16.65
N SER A 241 -28.38 -0.11 -16.27
CA SER A 241 -29.41 -1.06 -15.83
C SER A 241 -30.04 -1.85 -16.98
N ALA A 242 -30.53 -3.06 -16.69
CA ALA A 242 -31.27 -3.88 -17.64
C ALA A 242 -32.70 -3.33 -17.83
N TYR A 243 -33.11 -3.12 -19.08
CA TYR A 243 -34.51 -2.88 -19.40
C TYR A 243 -35.27 -4.21 -19.38
N LYS A 244 -36.19 -4.38 -18.42
CA LYS A 244 -37.13 -5.50 -18.39
C LYS A 244 -38.38 -5.14 -19.18
N TYR A 245 -38.65 -5.86 -20.28
CA TYR A 245 -39.92 -5.81 -20.99
C TYR A 245 -40.57 -7.20 -20.93
N GLY A 246 -41.54 -7.39 -20.02
CA GLY A 246 -42.13 -8.70 -19.73
C GLY A 246 -41.18 -9.64 -18.98
N GLU A 247 -41.26 -10.96 -19.27
CA GLU A 247 -40.41 -11.99 -18.64
C GLU A 247 -39.01 -12.14 -19.26
N LYS A 248 -38.74 -11.49 -20.40
CA LYS A 248 -37.43 -11.55 -21.07
C LYS A 248 -36.62 -10.30 -20.74
N ALA A 249 -35.57 -10.46 -19.95
CA ALA A 249 -34.55 -9.42 -19.75
C ALA A 249 -33.56 -9.45 -20.93
N SER A 250 -33.52 -8.40 -21.74
CA SER A 250 -32.49 -8.23 -22.77
C SER A 250 -31.33 -7.45 -22.18
N LYS A 251 -30.15 -8.08 -22.10
CA LYS A 251 -28.93 -7.42 -21.61
C LYS A 251 -28.44 -6.42 -22.65
N THR A 252 -28.25 -5.17 -22.25
CA THR A 252 -27.66 -4.13 -23.11
C THR A 252 -26.13 -4.19 -23.01
N GLN A 253 -25.40 -3.61 -23.96
CA GLN A 253 -23.93 -3.52 -23.86
C GLN A 253 -23.48 -2.75 -22.61
N ARG A 254 -24.22 -1.71 -22.20
CA ARG A 254 -23.94 -0.97 -20.96
C ARG A 254 -24.18 -1.82 -19.71
N TYR A 255 -25.15 -2.71 -19.76
CA TYR A 255 -25.37 -3.70 -18.71
C TYR A 255 -24.22 -4.71 -18.61
N ASN A 256 -23.76 -5.22 -19.74
CA ASN A 256 -22.61 -6.13 -19.79
C ASN A 256 -21.34 -5.46 -19.24
N LEU A 257 -21.14 -4.17 -19.49
CA LEU A 257 -20.06 -3.38 -18.89
C LEU A 257 -20.17 -3.34 -17.35
N GLY A 258 -21.37 -3.13 -16.80
CA GLY A 258 -21.59 -3.18 -15.34
C GLY A 258 -21.28 -4.55 -14.75
N GLU A 259 -21.73 -5.63 -15.39
CA GLU A 259 -21.42 -7.01 -15.01
C GLU A 259 -19.91 -7.31 -15.07
N LEU A 260 -19.21 -6.77 -16.07
CA LEU A 260 -17.76 -6.92 -16.22
C LEU A 260 -16.99 -6.22 -15.10
N LEU A 261 -17.36 -4.99 -14.75
CA LEU A 261 -16.61 -4.19 -13.77
C LEU A 261 -16.79 -4.68 -12.33
N SER A 262 -17.93 -5.30 -12.02
CA SER A 262 -18.25 -5.74 -10.66
C SER A 262 -17.21 -6.72 -10.06
N PRO A 263 -16.77 -7.80 -10.74
CA PRO A 263 -15.73 -8.69 -10.23
C PRO A 263 -14.30 -8.11 -10.31
N LEU A 264 -14.05 -7.12 -11.17
CA LEU A 264 -12.71 -6.54 -11.37
C LEU A 264 -12.35 -5.49 -10.30
N THR A 265 -13.28 -5.20 -9.38
CA THR A 265 -13.19 -4.06 -8.47
C THR A 265 -13.30 -4.48 -7.00
N THR A 266 -12.40 -4.00 -6.15
CA THR A 266 -12.49 -4.24 -4.70
C THR A 266 -13.56 -3.36 -4.07
N HIS A 267 -13.46 -2.05 -4.33
CA HIS A 267 -14.39 -1.02 -3.90
C HIS A 267 -15.15 -0.45 -5.11
N GLN A 268 -16.43 -0.12 -4.91
CA GLN A 268 -17.30 0.39 -5.95
C GLN A 268 -18.23 1.48 -5.41
N LEU A 269 -18.29 2.60 -6.10
CA LEU A 269 -19.23 3.68 -5.81
C LEU A 269 -20.07 3.93 -7.06
N SER A 270 -21.39 3.87 -6.96
CA SER A 270 -22.30 4.21 -8.05
C SER A 270 -23.10 5.46 -7.68
N ALA A 271 -23.43 6.31 -8.64
CA ALA A 271 -24.19 7.54 -8.39
C ALA A 271 -25.42 7.66 -9.29
N PHE A 272 -26.60 8.00 -8.73
CA PHE A 272 -27.84 8.32 -9.47
C PHE A 272 -28.52 9.59 -8.98
N PRO A 273 -29.16 10.38 -9.85
CA PRO A 273 -30.15 11.37 -9.46
C PRO A 273 -31.39 10.68 -8.86
N HIS A 274 -31.88 11.19 -7.73
CA HIS A 274 -32.97 10.62 -6.92
C HIS A 274 -34.29 10.34 -7.69
N CYS A 275 -34.54 11.01 -8.83
CA CYS A 275 -35.82 10.93 -9.55
C CYS A 275 -36.12 9.59 -10.26
N ASN A 276 -35.17 8.66 -10.39
CA ASN A 276 -35.35 7.41 -11.16
C ASN A 276 -35.17 6.13 -10.32
N THR A 277 -35.94 5.96 -9.24
CA THR A 277 -35.88 4.72 -8.43
C THR A 277 -36.87 3.66 -8.92
N PRO A 278 -36.42 2.44 -9.29
CA PRO A 278 -37.31 1.28 -9.40
C PRO A 278 -37.58 0.71 -7.99
N SER A 279 -38.86 0.68 -7.59
CA SER A 279 -39.48 -0.03 -6.44
C SER A 279 -38.74 -0.03 -5.07
N ARG A 280 -39.34 0.67 -4.08
CA ARG A 280 -38.91 0.73 -2.66
C ARG A 280 -39.13 -0.59 -1.88
N ARG A 281 -38.21 -0.91 -0.96
CA ARG A 281 -38.52 -1.55 0.35
C ARG A 281 -38.17 -0.57 1.49
N PRO A 282 -38.95 -0.48 2.58
CA PRO A 282 -38.72 0.51 3.64
C PRO A 282 -37.77 -0.04 4.72
N GLY A 283 -36.78 0.76 5.13
CA GLY A 283 -35.88 0.47 6.24
C GLY A 283 -34.74 1.48 6.40
N LYS A 284 -34.83 2.31 7.45
CA LYS A 284 -33.86 3.23 8.09
C LYS A 284 -32.38 3.20 7.61
N LEU A 285 -32.09 3.84 6.48
CA LEU A 285 -30.79 4.48 6.21
C LEU A 285 -31.05 5.91 5.73
N PRO A 286 -30.17 6.89 5.99
CA PRO A 286 -30.28 8.20 5.35
C PRO A 286 -30.35 8.00 3.83
N SER A 287 -31.15 8.82 3.15
CA SER A 287 -31.46 8.67 1.72
C SER A 287 -30.23 8.70 0.80
N ALA A 288 -29.10 9.22 1.28
CA ALA A 288 -27.92 9.58 0.53
C ALA A 288 -27.05 8.40 0.07
N ALA A 289 -26.77 7.43 0.95
CA ALA A 289 -25.82 6.35 0.67
C ALA A 289 -26.42 4.99 1.06
N ARG A 290 -26.60 4.10 0.09
CA ARG A 290 -27.14 2.75 0.30
C ARG A 290 -26.11 1.68 -0.06
N PRO A 291 -25.95 0.61 0.72
CA PRO A 291 -25.17 -0.54 0.30
C PRO A 291 -25.70 -1.08 -1.03
N LEU A 292 -24.80 -1.43 -1.95
CA LEU A 292 -25.17 -2.13 -3.17
C LEU A 292 -25.59 -3.56 -2.81
N GLY A 293 -26.88 -3.87 -3.01
CA GLY A 293 -27.36 -5.24 -2.97
C GLY A 293 -26.79 -6.06 -4.12
N ALA A 294 -26.76 -7.39 -3.97
CA ALA A 294 -26.18 -8.35 -4.91
C ALA A 294 -26.76 -8.34 -6.36
N GLY A 295 -27.66 -7.41 -6.68
CA GLY A 295 -28.23 -7.21 -8.03
C GLY A 295 -28.57 -5.75 -8.35
N LEU A 296 -27.88 -4.77 -7.76
CA LEU A 296 -28.05 -3.35 -8.13
C LEU A 296 -27.02 -2.84 -9.16
N LEU A 297 -25.99 -3.65 -9.44
CA LEU A 297 -25.12 -3.49 -10.60
C LEU A 297 -25.26 -4.64 -11.62
N CYS A 298 -26.19 -5.56 -11.34
CA CYS A 298 -26.67 -6.65 -12.21
C CYS A 298 -28.20 -6.76 -12.05
#